data_AF-A0A6C0IG29-F1
#
_entry.id   AF-A0A6C0IG29-F1
#
_cell.length_a   1.000
_cell.length_b   1.000
_cell.length_c   1.000
_cell.angle_alpha   90.00
_cell.angle_beta   90.00
_cell.angle_gamma   90.00
#
_symmetry.space_group_name_H-M   'P 1'
#
loop_
_entity.id
_entity.type
_entity.pdbx_description
1 polymer ?
#
loop_
_entity_poly.entity_id
_entity_poly.type
_entity_poly.pdbx_seq_one_letter_code
_entity_poly.pdbx_strand_id
1 'polypeptide(L)'
;MASYHTDITNTQYENETLLLKILNMLCYINLDNNIVLNYQYFKFIGNSNTYTVLIQHIVNVFEKCLSSQPTLKIHLYIKTVTLADINKHLTFIKLFTETLKMKFPDKLEKCFIYDPSFIFSQIYGIISKFIDKPTLQKIEVIKNS
;
A
#
# COMPACT_ATOMS: atom_id res chain seq x y z
N MET A 1 21.74 -31.85 31.89
CA MET A 1 20.89 -31.81 30.69
C MET A 1 20.27 -30.42 30.63
N ALA A 2 20.87 -29.51 29.86
CA ALA A 2 20.44 -28.13 29.75
C ALA A 2 19.38 -27.97 28.64
N SER A 3 18.41 -27.10 28.90
CA SER A 3 17.19 -26.85 28.13
C SER A 3 17.45 -26.27 26.73
N TYR A 4 16.83 -26.86 25.71
CA TYR A 4 16.82 -26.37 24.31
C TYR A 4 15.39 -26.02 23.82
N HIS A 5 14.50 -25.58 24.70
CA HIS A 5 13.06 -25.43 24.35
C HIS A 5 12.45 -24.06 24.63
N THR A 6 13.23 -23.03 24.97
CA THR A 6 12.68 -21.73 25.41
C THR A 6 12.98 -20.56 24.46
N ASP A 7 13.81 -20.73 23.42
CA ASP A 7 14.24 -19.61 22.55
C ASP A 7 13.46 -19.47 21.23
N ILE A 8 12.77 -20.53 20.79
CA ILE A 8 12.12 -20.56 19.47
C ILE A 8 10.76 -19.83 19.50
N THR A 9 10.04 -19.90 20.61
CA THR A 9 8.70 -19.32 20.76
C THR A 9 8.70 -17.80 20.92
N ASN A 10 9.68 -17.24 21.63
CA ASN A 10 9.78 -15.79 21.84
C ASN A 10 10.17 -15.05 20.56
N THR A 11 11.14 -15.58 19.81
CA THR A 11 11.61 -14.98 18.55
C THR A 11 10.52 -14.97 17.48
N GLN A 12 9.69 -16.01 17.41
CA GLN A 12 8.58 -16.08 16.45
C GLN A 12 7.47 -15.07 16.80
N TYR A 13 7.13 -14.93 18.07
CA TYR A 13 6.12 -13.98 18.56
C TYR A 13 6.55 -12.51 18.38
N GLU A 14 7.83 -12.21 18.62
CA GLU A 14 8.41 -10.88 18.39
C GLU A 14 8.39 -10.50 16.90
N ASN A 15 8.71 -11.45 16.01
CA ASN A 15 8.68 -11.24 14.57
C ASN A 15 7.24 -11.01 14.05
N GLU A 16 6.25 -11.74 14.57
CA GLU A 16 4.84 -11.54 14.23
C GLU A 16 4.36 -10.15 14.67
N THR A 17 4.79 -9.70 15.85
CA THR A 17 4.49 -8.37 16.39
C THR A 17 5.12 -7.25 15.56
N LEU A 18 6.36 -7.43 15.10
CA LEU A 18 7.03 -6.46 14.25
C LEU A 18 6.37 -6.36 12.86
N LEU A 19 6.05 -7.49 12.24
CA LEU A 19 5.37 -7.51 10.94
C LEU A 19 4.02 -6.77 11.02
N LEU A 20 3.22 -7.03 12.05
CA LEU A 20 1.95 -6.34 12.25
C LEU A 20 2.12 -4.83 12.41
N LYS A 21 3.15 -4.38 13.15
CA LYS A 21 3.48 -2.96 13.27
C LYS A 21 3.81 -2.34 11.91
N ILE A 22 4.63 -3.01 11.08
CA ILE A 22 4.98 -2.51 9.74
C ILE A 22 3.74 -2.48 8.84
N LEU A 23 2.88 -3.49 8.88
CA LEU A 23 1.62 -3.51 8.12
C LEU A 23 0.70 -2.34 8.50
N ASN A 24 0.56 -2.06 9.80
CA ASN A 24 -0.23 -0.93 10.28
C ASN A 24 0.38 0.42 9.91
N MET A 25 1.70 0.51 9.79
CA MET A 25 2.38 1.71 9.30
C MET A 25 2.30 1.85 7.77
N LEU A 26 2.23 0.73 7.05
CA LEU A 26 2.06 0.68 5.60
C LEU A 26 0.68 1.19 5.18
N CYS A 27 -0.39 0.72 5.82
CA CYS A 27 -1.76 1.07 5.45
C CYS A 27 -2.67 1.12 6.68
N TYR A 28 -3.32 2.26 6.89
CA TYR A 28 -4.24 2.48 8.02
C TYR A 28 -5.32 3.52 7.68
N ILE A 29 -6.33 3.61 8.55
CA ILE A 29 -7.38 4.63 8.47
C ILE A 29 -7.03 5.75 9.45
N ASN A 30 -7.01 7.00 8.99
CA ASN A 30 -6.74 8.16 9.84
C ASN A 30 -8.01 8.64 10.58
N LEU A 31 -7.90 9.72 11.36
CA LEU A 31 -9.02 10.27 12.14
C LEU A 31 -10.18 10.79 11.28
N ASP A 32 -9.89 11.21 10.05
CA ASP A 32 -10.89 11.70 9.09
C ASP A 32 -11.52 10.57 8.26
N ASN A 33 -11.30 9.32 8.66
CA ASN A 33 -11.75 8.12 7.96
C ASN A 33 -11.21 7.99 6.52
N ASN A 34 -10.06 8.60 6.23
CA ASN A 34 -9.33 8.43 4.98
C ASN A 34 -8.29 7.33 5.13
N ILE A 35 -7.98 6.66 4.03
CA ILE A 35 -6.91 5.66 3.99
C ILE A 35 -5.58 6.39 3.81
N VAL A 36 -4.59 6.03 4.62
CA VAL A 36 -3.19 6.43 4.43
C VAL A 36 -2.40 5.21 3.98
N LEU A 37 -1.70 5.32 2.86
CA LEU A 37 -0.79 4.31 2.34
C LEU A 37 0.62 4.89 2.23
N ASN A 38 1.59 4.29 2.93
CA ASN A 38 2.95 4.79 3.00
C ASN A 38 3.94 3.80 2.38
N TYR A 39 4.46 4.17 1.22
CA TYR A 39 5.38 3.34 0.43
C TYR A 39 6.71 3.06 1.14
N GLN A 40 7.15 3.93 2.05
CA GLN A 40 8.41 3.72 2.77
C GLN A 40 8.39 2.40 3.54
N TYR A 41 7.24 2.01 4.11
CA TYR A 41 7.10 0.74 4.82
C TYR A 41 7.00 -0.45 3.88
N PHE A 42 6.44 -0.26 2.68
CA PHE A 42 6.43 -1.29 1.64
C PHE A 42 7.86 -1.73 1.29
N LYS A 43 8.83 -0.81 1.23
CA LYS A 43 10.23 -1.15 0.88
C LYS A 43 10.86 -2.19 1.82
N PHE A 44 10.48 -2.20 3.11
CA PHE A 44 11.07 -3.12 4.08
C PHE A 44 10.57 -4.55 3.93
N ILE A 45 9.32 -4.73 3.50
CA ILE A 45 8.65 -6.04 3.50
C ILE A 45 8.22 -6.51 2.11
N GLY A 46 8.25 -5.65 1.10
CA GLY A 46 7.78 -5.91 -0.26
C GLY A 46 8.69 -6.86 -1.04
N ASN A 47 8.20 -8.06 -1.31
CA ASN A 47 8.80 -9.04 -2.22
C ASN A 47 7.73 -10.04 -2.70
N SER A 48 8.08 -10.89 -3.67
CA SER A 48 7.13 -11.84 -4.28
C SER A 48 6.41 -12.74 -3.27
N ASN A 49 7.07 -13.09 -2.16
CA ASN A 49 6.51 -13.99 -1.14
C ASN A 49 5.53 -13.26 -0.21
N THR A 50 5.63 -11.94 -0.10
CA THR A 50 4.82 -11.12 0.81
C THR A 50 3.67 -10.40 0.11
N TYR A 51 3.71 -10.25 -1.22
CA TYR A 51 2.70 -9.49 -1.98
C TYR A 51 1.26 -9.87 -1.65
N THR A 52 0.92 -11.16 -1.58
CA THR A 52 -0.45 -11.59 -1.24
C THR A 52 -0.89 -11.09 0.14
N VAL A 53 -0.01 -11.19 1.14
CA VAL A 53 -0.29 -10.72 2.51
C VAL A 53 -0.44 -9.19 2.55
N LEU A 54 0.41 -8.46 1.82
CA LEU A 54 0.34 -7.00 1.72
C LEU A 54 -0.96 -6.54 1.08
N ILE A 55 -1.33 -7.15 -0.06
CA ILE A 55 -2.58 -6.84 -0.76
C ILE A 55 -3.76 -7.14 0.14
N GLN A 56 -3.79 -8.30 0.82
CA GLN A 56 -4.88 -8.67 1.70
C GLN A 56 -5.01 -7.70 2.89
N HIS A 57 -3.90 -7.28 3.50
CA HIS A 57 -3.91 -6.27 4.55
C HIS A 57 -4.52 -4.95 4.07
N ILE A 58 -4.09 -4.46 2.91
CA ILE A 58 -4.63 -3.22 2.32
C ILE A 58 -6.13 -3.37 2.01
N VAL A 59 -6.55 -4.50 1.44
CA VAL A 59 -7.97 -4.80 1.17
C VAL A 59 -8.80 -4.78 2.46
N ASN A 60 -8.31 -5.38 3.54
CA ASN A 60 -9.02 -5.38 4.83
C ASN A 60 -9.19 -3.95 5.36
N VAL A 61 -8.18 -3.09 5.20
CA VAL A 61 -8.25 -1.68 5.57
C VAL A 61 -9.29 -0.94 4.72
N PHE A 62 -9.36 -1.25 3.41
CA PHE A 62 -10.35 -0.64 2.50
C PHE A 62 -11.77 -1.07 2.86
N GLU A 63 -12.01 -2.36 3.12
CA GLU A 63 -13.31 -2.89 3.57
C GLU A 63 -13.75 -2.25 4.88
N LYS A 64 -12.83 -2.10 5.84
CA LYS A 64 -13.11 -1.42 7.11
C LYS A 64 -13.44 0.06 6.93
N CYS A 65 -12.80 0.75 6.00
CA CYS A 65 -13.12 2.14 5.68
C CYS A 65 -14.49 2.24 4.98
N LEU A 66 -14.80 1.31 4.07
CA LEU A 66 -16.08 1.28 3.35
C LEU A 66 -17.28 0.87 4.22
N SER A 67 -17.04 0.26 5.38
CA SER A 67 -18.12 -0.02 6.33
C SER A 67 -18.65 1.24 7.04
N SER A 68 -17.87 2.33 7.05
CA SER A 68 -18.24 3.60 7.66
C SER A 68 -18.55 4.71 6.64
N GLN A 69 -18.17 4.57 5.37
CA GLN A 69 -18.47 5.55 4.32
C GLN A 69 -18.57 4.89 2.91
N PRO A 70 -19.30 5.48 1.96
CA PRO A 70 -19.60 4.82 0.68
C PRO A 70 -18.44 4.80 -0.33
N THR A 71 -17.45 5.67 -0.14
CA THR A 71 -16.34 5.94 -1.06
C THR A 71 -15.01 6.05 -0.32
N LEU A 72 -13.90 5.92 -1.04
CA LEU A 72 -12.55 5.96 -0.50
C LEU A 72 -11.84 7.25 -0.89
N LYS A 73 -11.28 7.91 0.12
CA LYS A 73 -10.22 8.92 -0.04
C LYS A 73 -8.91 8.31 0.41
N ILE A 74 -7.91 8.37 -0.45
CA ILE A 74 -6.60 7.75 -0.23
C ILE A 74 -5.52 8.84 -0.21
N HIS A 75 -4.68 8.82 0.81
CA HIS A 75 -3.46 9.60 0.91
C HIS A 75 -2.26 8.67 0.70
N LEU A 76 -1.65 8.76 -0.47
CA LEU A 76 -0.52 7.92 -0.88
C LEU A 76 0.79 8.70 -0.73
N TYR A 77 1.65 8.28 0.19
CA TYR A 77 2.97 8.84 0.40
C TYR A 77 4.01 8.01 -0.35
N ILE A 78 4.62 8.60 -1.39
CA ILE A 78 5.56 7.91 -2.29
C ILE A 78 7.00 8.43 -2.17
N LYS A 79 7.34 9.05 -1.04
CA LYS A 79 8.68 9.56 -0.80
C LYS A 79 9.72 8.48 -1.08
N THR A 80 10.77 8.82 -1.82
CA THR A 80 11.88 7.94 -2.21
C THR A 80 11.58 6.85 -3.24
N VAL A 81 10.39 6.79 -3.86
CA VAL A 81 10.16 5.84 -4.97
C VAL A 81 11.10 6.15 -6.13
N THR A 82 11.80 5.11 -6.61
CA THR A 82 12.65 5.16 -7.80
C THR A 82 12.03 4.37 -8.96
N LEU A 83 12.53 4.57 -10.19
CA LEU A 83 12.11 3.77 -11.34
C LEU A 83 12.49 2.28 -11.17
N ALA A 84 13.64 2.00 -10.52
CA ALA A 84 14.07 0.65 -10.23
C ALA A 84 13.10 -0.06 -9.27
N ASP A 85 12.60 0.65 -8.26
CA ASP A 85 11.58 0.14 -7.35
C ASP A 85 10.30 -0.28 -8.11
N ILE A 86 9.82 0.58 -9.01
CA ILE A 86 8.62 0.29 -9.82
C ILE A 86 8.82 -0.92 -10.72
N ASN A 87 9.97 -1.03 -11.38
CA ASN A 87 10.28 -2.17 -12.23
C ASN A 87 10.36 -3.47 -11.41
N LYS A 88 11.02 -3.44 -10.25
CA LYS A 88 11.13 -4.59 -9.34
C LYS A 88 9.76 -5.05 -8.83
N HIS A 89 8.86 -4.11 -8.58
CA HIS A 89 7.55 -4.37 -7.97
C HIS A 89 6.39 -4.32 -8.97
N LEU A 90 6.66 -4.41 -10.28
CA LEU A 90 5.63 -4.33 -11.32
C LEU A 90 4.55 -5.40 -11.18
N THR A 91 4.93 -6.63 -10.80
CA THR A 91 3.99 -7.72 -10.52
C THR A 91 3.05 -7.38 -9.36
N PHE A 92 3.57 -6.78 -8.29
CA PHE A 92 2.74 -6.32 -7.17
C PHE A 92 1.77 -5.24 -7.64
N ILE A 93 2.25 -4.23 -8.37
CA ILE A 93 1.42 -3.13 -8.87
C ILE A 93 0.27 -3.67 -9.72
N LYS A 94 0.56 -4.59 -10.65
CA LYS A 94 -0.46 -5.22 -11.50
C LYS A 94 -1.49 -5.98 -10.65
N LEU A 95 -1.06 -6.92 -9.81
CA LEU A 95 -1.95 -7.70 -8.95
C LEU A 95 -2.80 -6.82 -8.03
N PHE A 96 -2.18 -5.77 -7.49
CA PHE A 96 -2.87 -4.82 -6.63
C PHE A 96 -3.95 -4.05 -7.38
N THR A 97 -3.62 -3.48 -8.55
CA THR A 97 -4.61 -2.75 -9.37
C THR A 97 -5.75 -3.64 -9.84
N GLU A 98 -5.47 -4.88 -10.25
CA GLU A 98 -6.49 -5.87 -10.64
C GLU A 98 -7.39 -6.23 -9.47
N THR A 99 -6.82 -6.44 -8.28
CA THR A 99 -7.56 -6.73 -7.05
C THR A 99 -8.49 -5.58 -6.69
N LEU A 100 -7.99 -4.34 -6.72
CA LEU A 100 -8.80 -3.16 -6.41
C LEU A 100 -9.93 -2.96 -7.42
N LYS A 101 -9.65 -3.13 -8.71
CA LYS A 101 -10.66 -3.02 -9.77
C LYS A 101 -11.78 -4.06 -9.61
N MET A 102 -11.42 -5.28 -9.22
CA MET A 102 -12.38 -6.37 -9.02
C MET A 102 -13.21 -6.19 -7.74
N LYS A 103 -12.56 -5.85 -6.62
CA LYS A 103 -13.23 -5.80 -5.30
C LYS A 103 -13.93 -4.47 -5.03
N PHE A 104 -13.39 -3.36 -5.55
CA PHE A 104 -13.86 -2.02 -5.22
C PHE A 104 -14.12 -1.17 -6.48
N PRO A 105 -14.91 -1.67 -7.45
CA PRO A 105 -15.24 -0.88 -8.63
C PRO A 105 -15.95 0.42 -8.24
N ASP A 106 -15.50 1.52 -8.84
CA ASP A 106 -16.06 2.87 -8.65
C ASP A 106 -16.10 3.39 -7.20
N LYS A 107 -15.35 2.76 -6.28
CA LYS A 107 -15.29 3.18 -4.87
C LYS A 107 -14.28 4.28 -4.58
N LEU A 108 -13.31 4.51 -5.46
CA LEU A 108 -12.39 5.63 -5.28
C LEU A 108 -13.13 6.95 -5.50
N GLU A 109 -13.04 7.87 -4.54
CA GLU A 109 -13.45 9.27 -4.70
C GLU A 109 -12.24 10.12 -5.10
N LYS A 110 -11.15 10.01 -4.34
CA LYS A 110 -9.93 10.79 -4.57
C LYS A 110 -8.69 10.05 -4.09
N CYS A 111 -7.59 10.15 -4.83
CA CYS A 111 -6.28 9.66 -4.43
C CYS A 111 -5.28 10.81 -4.47
N PHE A 112 -4.82 11.26 -3.31
CA PHE A 112 -3.82 12.31 -3.17
C PHE A 112 -2.43 11.67 -3.10
N ILE A 113 -1.52 12.11 -3.98
CA ILE A 113 -0.14 11.63 -4.03
C ILE A 113 0.77 12.70 -3.46
N TYR A 114 1.46 12.36 -2.37
CA TYR A 114 2.37 13.22 -1.63
C TYR A 114 3.83 12.86 -1.87
N ASP A 115 4.69 13.86 -1.79
CA ASP A 115 6.14 13.76 -1.99
C ASP A 115 6.55 13.05 -3.30
N PRO A 116 5.95 13.40 -4.45
CA PRO A 116 6.39 12.87 -5.73
C PRO A 116 7.84 13.30 -5.99
N SER A 117 8.71 12.33 -6.29
CA SER A 117 10.05 12.65 -6.79
C SER A 117 9.96 13.27 -8.20
N PHE A 118 11.03 13.90 -8.66
CA PHE A 118 11.09 14.45 -10.03
C PHE A 118 10.87 13.39 -11.13
N ILE A 119 11.06 12.09 -10.79
CA ILE A 119 10.84 10.93 -11.68
C ILE A 119 9.36 10.50 -11.70
N PHE A 120 8.50 11.10 -10.87
CA PHE A 120 7.11 10.68 -10.73
C PHE A 120 6.34 10.65 -12.05
N SER A 121 6.58 11.59 -12.98
CA SER A 121 5.91 11.58 -14.29
C SER A 121 6.20 10.30 -15.10
N GLN A 122 7.43 9.79 -15.03
CA GLN A 122 7.83 8.54 -15.70
C GLN A 122 7.19 7.33 -15.02
N ILE A 123 7.23 7.30 -13.69
CA ILE A 123 6.59 6.26 -12.87
C ILE A 123 5.08 6.22 -13.15
N TYR A 124 4.44 7.38 -13.16
CA TYR A 124 3.02 7.53 -13.43
C TYR A 124 2.66 6.98 -14.82
N GLY A 125 3.47 7.26 -15.85
CA GLY A 125 3.25 6.74 -17.20
C GLY A 125 3.35 5.21 -17.32
N ILE A 126 4.05 4.54 -16.41
CA ILE A 126 4.08 3.07 -16.31
C ILE A 126 2.82 2.57 -15.61
N ILE A 127 2.53 3.13 -14.43
CA ILE A 127 1.42 2.68 -13.58
C ILE A 127 0.07 2.94 -14.24
N SER A 128 -0.07 4.04 -14.98
CA SER A 128 -1.32 4.44 -15.64
C SER A 128 -1.82 3.44 -16.66
N LYS A 129 -0.95 2.54 -17.16
CA LYS A 129 -1.34 1.47 -18.09
C LYS A 129 -2.20 0.39 -17.43
N PHE A 130 -2.19 0.30 -16.11
CA PHE A 130 -2.96 -0.68 -15.33
C PHE A 130 -4.23 -0.11 -14.72
N ILE A 131 -4.48 1.20 -14.88
CA ILE A 131 -5.57 1.92 -14.24
C ILE A 131 -6.50 2.49 -15.32
N ASP A 132 -7.81 2.34 -15.14
CA ASP A 132 -8.77 2.92 -16.07
C ASP A 132 -8.82 4.45 -16.00
N LYS A 133 -9.24 5.08 -17.10
CA LYS A 133 -9.27 6.54 -17.25
C LYS A 133 -10.12 7.24 -16.17
N PRO A 134 -11.33 6.77 -15.81
CA PRO A 134 -12.10 7.35 -14.70
C PRO A 134 -11.34 7.37 -13.38
N THR A 135 -10.63 6.29 -13.05
CA THR A 135 -9.83 6.20 -11.83
C THR A 135 -8.62 7.15 -11.88
N LEU A 136 -7.95 7.25 -13.03
CA LEU A 136 -6.83 8.19 -13.21
C LEU A 136 -7.25 9.66 -13.00
N GLN A 137 -8.46 10.04 -13.36
CA GLN A 137 -8.98 11.41 -13.17
C GLN A 137 -9.17 11.79 -11.70
N LYS A 138 -9.21 10.80 -10.79
CA LYS A 138 -9.36 10.99 -9.35
C LYS A 138 -8.01 11.13 -8.63
N ILE A 139 -6.90 10.96 -9.35
CA ILE A 139 -5.56 11.11 -8.82
C ILE A 139 -5.16 12.59 -8.84
N GLU A 140 -4.72 13.09 -7.70
CA GLU A 140 -4.22 14.46 -7.55
C GLU A 140 -2.83 14.44 -6.92
N VAL A 141 -1.89 15.07 -7.59
CA VAL A 141 -0.51 15.18 -7.12
C VAL A 141 -0.37 16.44 -6.29
N ILE A 142 -0.08 16.30 -5.00
CA ILE A 142 0.12 17.41 -4.09
C ILE A 142 1.55 17.89 -4.21
N LYS A 143 1.72 19.13 -4.67
CA LYS A 143 3.02 19.80 -4.71
C LYS A 143 3.26 20.45 -3.35
N ASN A 144 4.27 19.97 -2.63
CA ASN A 144 4.79 20.72 -1.49
C ASN A 144 5.51 21.96 -2.05
N SER A 145 4.99 23.14 -1.68
CA SER A 145 5.54 24.45 -2.07
C SER A 145 6.82 24.74 -1.31
#